data_AF-A0A6J7FUP0-F1
#
_entry.id   AF-A0A6J7FUP0-F1
#
_cell.length_a   1.000
_cell.length_b   1.000
_cell.length_c   1.000
_cell.angle_alpha   90.00
_cell.angle_beta   90.00
_cell.angle_gamma   90.00
#
_symmetry.space_group_name_H-M   'P 1'
#
loop_
_entity.id
_entity.type
_entity.pdbx_description
1 polymer ?
#
loop_
_entity_poly.entity_id
_entity_poly.type
_entity_poly.pdbx_seq_one_letter_code
_entity_poly.pdbx_strand_id
1 'polypeptide(L)'
;MFSVSTLTIGDVGIVVRPILSSAQLRETLDAISSIKGIDRATLDRLQGDTAHVLAHAERPVALASELRAALRQRVVSCSATDGSITVELAPAPAPHPRDGSRADAHHDRDPREPGRHHGRGEEPGSRARRPATPDDAQAAGIAAAEAINQSGDLSVLLFDLDGRFTAAAGGMHRRLGHEFALMQGRTGQELATPAVWHLVRPGFADALAGRSRTIDVPLPSGPTYEAAFRPLTRDGTIVGGMITVRDVTARRATERALTESTAVVAAVLDASGTPFGLLAPGGRWARVNRAMLELLGEDEATMLTANLLDRTRPEDTRALERTLTEMADHHLDGHLDVLPVRRRDGGWIDVTARMTAVRTEAGLHGVVLELLPVPVAEVRC
;
A
#
# COMPACT_ATOMS: atom_id res chain seq x y z
N MET A 1 0.61 -8.99 -8.71
CA MET A 1 0.50 -7.76 -9.55
C MET A 1 1.04 -8.08 -10.94
N PHE A 2 0.19 -8.22 -11.96
CA PHE A 2 0.61 -8.57 -13.32
C PHE A 2 0.43 -7.37 -14.24
N SER A 3 1.50 -6.92 -14.86
CA SER A 3 1.45 -5.92 -15.93
C SER A 3 1.12 -6.62 -17.25
N VAL A 4 0.22 -6.05 -18.06
CA VAL A 4 -0.09 -6.60 -19.40
C VAL A 4 1.11 -6.28 -20.30
N SER A 5 2.09 -7.19 -20.33
CA SER A 5 3.28 -7.05 -21.16
C SER A 5 2.94 -7.43 -22.61
N THR A 6 2.80 -6.43 -23.48
CA THR A 6 2.63 -6.62 -24.93
C THR A 6 3.98 -6.63 -25.64
N LEU A 7 4.22 -7.64 -26.48
CA LEU A 7 5.33 -7.65 -27.43
C LEU A 7 5.06 -6.66 -28.55
N THR A 8 6.02 -5.79 -28.86
CA THR A 8 6.04 -5.01 -30.11
C THR A 8 6.51 -5.89 -31.26
N ILE A 9 6.19 -5.51 -32.50
CA ILE A 9 6.63 -6.24 -33.70
C ILE A 9 8.16 -6.21 -33.79
N GLY A 10 8.80 -7.35 -34.05
CA GLY A 10 10.27 -7.48 -34.15
C GLY A 10 10.88 -8.46 -33.13
N ASP A 11 12.21 -8.41 -32.99
CA ASP A 11 12.95 -9.23 -32.04
C ASP A 11 12.82 -8.67 -30.62
N VAL A 12 12.36 -9.49 -29.68
CA VAL A 12 12.19 -9.12 -28.27
C VAL A 12 12.83 -10.15 -27.35
N GLY A 13 13.58 -9.66 -26.36
CA GLY A 13 14.17 -10.50 -25.33
C GLY A 13 13.15 -10.90 -24.26
N ILE A 14 13.07 -12.19 -23.94
CA ILE A 14 12.26 -12.76 -22.88
C ILE A 14 13.20 -13.41 -21.86
N VAL A 15 13.11 -13.00 -20.60
CA VAL A 15 13.92 -13.53 -19.50
C VAL A 15 13.05 -14.41 -18.64
N VAL A 16 13.32 -15.71 -18.56
CA VAL A 16 12.54 -16.67 -17.77
C VAL A 16 13.36 -17.20 -16.60
N ARG A 17 12.82 -17.11 -15.38
CA ARG A 17 13.47 -17.61 -14.15
C ARG A 17 12.45 -18.06 -13.09
N PRO A 18 12.74 -19.03 -12.22
CA PRO A 18 13.87 -19.94 -12.29
C PRO A 18 13.56 -21.13 -13.24
N ILE A 19 14.56 -21.53 -14.00
CA ILE A 19 14.61 -22.76 -14.79
C ILE A 19 15.40 -23.78 -13.99
N LEU A 20 14.71 -24.79 -13.45
CA LEU A 20 15.26 -25.75 -12.51
C LEU A 20 15.71 -27.07 -13.18
N SER A 21 15.40 -27.26 -14.46
CA SER A 21 15.81 -28.44 -15.23
C SER A 21 15.79 -28.20 -16.74
N SER A 22 16.55 -29.01 -17.49
CA SER A 22 16.54 -28.98 -18.96
C SER A 22 15.18 -29.37 -19.57
N ALA A 23 14.35 -30.14 -18.84
CA ALA A 23 13.00 -30.47 -19.26
C ALA A 23 12.07 -29.25 -19.18
N GLN A 24 12.16 -28.49 -18.08
CA GLN A 24 11.41 -27.24 -17.90
C GLN A 24 11.84 -26.18 -18.92
N LEU A 25 13.13 -26.12 -19.26
CA LEU A 25 13.63 -25.22 -20.30
C LEU A 25 13.01 -25.52 -21.66
N ARG A 26 12.95 -26.80 -22.04
CA ARG A 26 12.37 -27.24 -23.33
C ARG A 26 10.87 -26.94 -23.38
N GLU A 27 10.13 -27.31 -22.33
CA GLU A 27 8.70 -27.00 -22.20
C GLU A 27 8.43 -25.49 -22.32
N THR A 28 9.30 -24.66 -21.74
CA THR A 28 9.20 -23.20 -21.81
C THR A 28 9.43 -22.67 -23.23
N LEU A 29 10.45 -23.17 -23.95
CA LEU A 29 10.73 -22.76 -25.33
C LEU A 29 9.63 -23.21 -26.30
N ASP A 30 9.11 -24.42 -26.12
CA ASP A 30 7.99 -24.96 -26.92
C ASP A 30 6.72 -24.13 -26.67
N ALA A 31 6.46 -23.78 -25.41
CA ALA A 31 5.33 -22.93 -25.04
C ALA A 31 5.43 -21.54 -25.67
N ILE A 32 6.59 -20.86 -25.60
CA ILE A 32 6.79 -19.55 -26.24
C ILE A 32 6.60 -19.67 -27.76
N SER A 33 7.18 -20.69 -28.40
CA SER A 33 7.08 -20.88 -29.85
C SER A 33 5.65 -21.22 -30.32
N SER A 34 4.81 -21.77 -29.45
CA SER A 34 3.42 -22.10 -29.78
C SER A 34 2.46 -20.90 -29.75
N ILE A 35 2.92 -19.72 -29.32
CA ILE A 35 2.08 -18.53 -29.18
C ILE A 35 1.75 -17.93 -30.54
N LYS A 36 0.45 -17.67 -30.75
CA LYS A 36 -0.08 -17.18 -32.03
C LYS A 36 0.46 -15.77 -32.35
N GLY A 37 1.42 -15.66 -33.26
CA GLY A 37 2.07 -14.39 -33.65
C GLY A 37 3.56 -14.31 -33.30
N ILE A 38 4.13 -15.37 -32.71
CA ILE A 38 5.57 -15.57 -32.61
C ILE A 38 5.98 -16.52 -33.74
N ASP A 39 6.93 -16.09 -34.58
CA ASP A 39 7.46 -16.89 -35.70
C ASP A 39 8.56 -17.85 -35.22
N ARG A 40 9.46 -17.34 -34.37
CA ARG A 40 10.55 -18.13 -33.77
C ARG A 40 10.83 -17.68 -32.34
N ALA A 41 11.22 -18.62 -31.48
CA ALA A 41 11.80 -18.35 -30.19
C ALA A 41 13.04 -19.22 -29.97
N THR A 42 14.18 -18.59 -29.69
CA THR A 42 15.46 -19.27 -29.54
C THR A 42 16.11 -18.90 -28.21
N LEU A 43 16.70 -19.88 -27.53
CA LEU A 43 17.51 -19.60 -26.35
C LEU A 43 18.78 -18.85 -26.77
N ASP A 44 18.94 -17.62 -26.28
CA ASP A 44 20.13 -16.80 -26.48
C ASP A 44 21.23 -17.20 -25.48
N ARG A 45 20.89 -17.27 -24.19
CA ARG A 45 21.83 -17.70 -23.13
C ARG A 45 21.13 -18.22 -21.88
N LEU A 46 21.79 -19.08 -21.12
CA LEU A 46 21.35 -19.57 -19.80
C LEU A 46 22.39 -19.18 -18.73
N GLN A 47 21.99 -18.40 -17.73
CA GLN A 47 22.84 -17.95 -16.63
C GLN A 47 22.24 -18.41 -15.29
N GLY A 48 22.84 -19.43 -14.68
CA GLY A 48 22.28 -20.03 -13.46
C GLY A 48 20.90 -20.66 -13.73
N ASP A 49 19.89 -20.18 -13.03
CA ASP A 49 18.48 -20.55 -13.22
C ASP A 49 17.72 -19.59 -14.15
N THR A 50 18.40 -18.66 -14.82
CA THR A 50 17.77 -17.64 -15.65
C THR A 50 18.04 -17.89 -17.13
N ALA A 51 16.99 -18.12 -17.92
CA ALA A 51 17.05 -18.30 -19.36
C ALA A 51 16.70 -17.00 -20.10
N HIS A 52 17.57 -16.57 -21.01
CA HIS A 52 17.31 -15.47 -21.92
C HIS A 52 16.93 -16.03 -23.29
N VAL A 53 15.73 -15.74 -23.75
CA VAL A 53 15.12 -16.22 -24.99
C VAL A 53 14.89 -15.03 -25.91
N LEU A 54 15.30 -15.14 -27.17
CA LEU A 54 14.97 -14.16 -28.20
C LEU A 54 13.75 -14.66 -28.97
N ALA A 55 12.66 -13.89 -28.97
CA ALA A 55 11.44 -14.20 -29.69
C ALA A 55 11.17 -13.16 -30.78
N HIS A 56 10.83 -13.62 -32.00
CA HIS A 56 10.43 -12.75 -33.10
C HIS A 56 8.91 -12.69 -33.20
N ALA A 57 8.33 -11.51 -32.98
CA ALA A 57 6.90 -11.29 -33.07
C ALA A 57 6.52 -10.60 -34.38
N GLU A 58 5.66 -11.23 -35.18
CA GLU A 58 5.18 -10.66 -36.46
C GLU A 58 3.99 -9.69 -36.25
N ARG A 59 3.37 -9.73 -35.07
CA ARG A 59 2.24 -8.89 -34.68
C ARG A 59 2.30 -8.61 -33.17
N PRO A 60 1.56 -7.61 -32.66
CA PRO A 60 1.46 -7.39 -31.23
C PRO A 60 0.83 -8.59 -30.53
N VAL A 61 1.49 -9.12 -29.51
CA VAL A 61 1.04 -10.29 -28.73
C VAL A 61 0.95 -9.92 -27.26
N ALA A 62 -0.18 -10.24 -26.61
CA ALA A 62 -0.35 -10.12 -25.17
C ALA A 62 0.37 -11.29 -24.45
N LEU A 63 1.70 -11.23 -24.42
CA LEU A 63 2.58 -12.33 -24.05
C LEU A 63 2.27 -12.92 -22.67
N ALA A 64 1.89 -12.09 -21.69
CA ALA A 64 1.53 -12.54 -20.35
C ALA A 64 0.31 -13.48 -20.33
N SER A 65 -0.71 -13.21 -21.16
CA SER A 65 -1.93 -14.03 -21.23
C SER A 65 -1.68 -15.35 -21.97
N GLU A 66 -0.97 -15.27 -23.09
CA GLU A 66 -0.66 -16.42 -23.94
C GLU A 66 0.30 -17.41 -23.25
N LEU A 67 1.35 -16.92 -22.57
CA LEU A 67 2.26 -17.79 -21.80
C LEU A 67 1.56 -18.48 -20.64
N ARG A 68 0.58 -17.82 -20.00
CA ARG A 68 -0.18 -18.43 -18.91
C ARG A 68 -1.05 -19.59 -19.42
N ALA A 69 -1.63 -19.44 -20.60
CA ALA A 69 -2.38 -20.50 -21.27
C ALA A 69 -1.46 -21.67 -21.66
N ALA A 70 -0.30 -21.38 -22.23
CA ALA A 70 0.66 -22.40 -22.68
C ALA A 70 1.35 -23.15 -21.52
N LEU A 71 1.73 -22.45 -20.44
CA LEU A 71 2.46 -23.00 -19.29
C LEU A 71 1.56 -23.42 -18.11
N ARG A 72 0.26 -23.64 -18.37
CA ARG A 72 -0.72 -24.16 -17.40
C ARG A 72 -0.65 -23.44 -16.04
N GLN A 73 -0.62 -22.11 -16.05
CA GLN A 73 -0.61 -21.26 -14.85
C GLN A 73 0.66 -21.31 -13.96
N ARG A 74 1.80 -21.80 -14.45
CA ARG A 74 3.07 -21.76 -13.68
C ARG A 74 3.74 -20.39 -13.63
N VAL A 75 3.17 -19.36 -14.26
CA VAL A 75 3.70 -18.00 -14.30
C VAL A 75 3.24 -17.22 -13.06
N VAL A 76 4.18 -16.88 -12.18
CA VAL A 76 3.97 -16.11 -10.93
C VAL A 76 3.96 -14.62 -11.20
N SER A 77 4.80 -14.15 -12.12
CA SER A 77 4.83 -12.75 -12.52
C SER A 77 5.30 -12.62 -13.98
N CYS A 78 4.87 -11.55 -14.65
CA CYS A 78 5.34 -11.18 -15.97
C CYS A 78 5.43 -9.65 -16.03
N SER A 79 6.59 -9.10 -16.35
CA SER A 79 6.86 -7.66 -16.36
C SER A 79 7.72 -7.26 -17.55
N ALA A 80 7.29 -6.22 -18.27
CA ALA A 80 8.08 -5.60 -19.32
C ALA A 80 8.99 -4.49 -18.74
N THR A 81 10.28 -4.53 -19.05
CA THR A 81 11.28 -3.52 -18.65
C THR A 81 12.25 -3.31 -19.80
N ASP A 82 12.41 -2.07 -20.26
CA ASP A 82 13.37 -1.61 -21.29
C ASP A 82 13.84 -2.68 -22.29
N GLY A 83 12.99 -3.02 -23.26
CA GLY A 83 13.33 -3.92 -24.37
C GLY A 83 13.33 -5.42 -24.03
N SER A 84 12.98 -5.81 -22.80
CA SER A 84 12.88 -7.21 -22.39
C SER A 84 11.65 -7.51 -21.52
N ILE A 85 11.12 -8.72 -21.62
CA ILE A 85 10.00 -9.20 -20.80
C ILE A 85 10.50 -10.26 -19.83
N THR A 86 10.40 -10.00 -18.54
CA THR A 86 10.77 -10.96 -17.50
C THR A 86 9.56 -11.78 -17.08
N VAL A 87 9.72 -13.09 -17.02
CA VAL A 87 8.71 -14.10 -16.66
C VAL A 87 9.22 -14.88 -15.45
N GLU A 88 8.51 -14.80 -14.33
CA GLU A 88 8.83 -15.58 -13.14
C GLU A 88 7.96 -16.83 -13.06
N LEU A 89 8.58 -17.99 -12.89
CA LEU A 89 7.91 -19.28 -12.76
C LEU A 89 7.81 -19.69 -11.29
N ALA A 90 6.71 -20.37 -10.95
CA ALA A 90 6.53 -20.94 -9.63
C ALA A 90 7.55 -22.09 -9.43
N PRO A 91 8.21 -22.17 -8.27
CA PRO A 91 9.02 -23.33 -7.92
C PRO A 91 8.13 -24.58 -7.95
N ALA A 92 8.63 -25.68 -8.52
CA ALA A 92 7.87 -26.92 -8.59
C ALA A 92 7.45 -27.34 -7.17
N PRO A 93 6.21 -27.84 -6.96
CA PRO A 93 5.77 -28.27 -5.64
C PRO A 93 6.71 -29.36 -5.13
N ALA A 94 7.23 -29.16 -3.91
CA ALA A 94 8.02 -30.17 -3.24
C ALA A 94 7.16 -31.44 -3.05
N PRO A 95 7.72 -32.65 -3.28
CA PRO A 95 6.98 -33.87 -3.04
C PRO A 95 6.56 -33.93 -1.57
N HIS A 96 5.25 -34.08 -1.32
CA HIS A 96 4.69 -34.18 0.02
C HIS A 96 5.39 -35.28 0.84
N PRO A 97 5.90 -34.99 2.05
CA PRO A 97 6.35 -36.03 2.95
C PRO A 97 5.13 -36.82 3.43
N ARG A 98 5.19 -38.15 3.30
CA ARG A 98 4.15 -39.04 3.82
C ARG A 98 4.11 -38.94 5.34
N ASP A 99 2.90 -38.71 5.84
CA ASP A 99 2.54 -38.70 7.25
C ASP A 99 2.94 -40.03 7.92
N GLY A 100 3.66 -39.94 9.03
CA GLY A 100 4.33 -41.07 9.65
C GLY A 100 4.60 -40.84 11.13
N SER A 101 3.70 -41.39 11.95
CA SER A 101 3.98 -41.91 13.30
C SER A 101 4.18 -40.90 14.44
N ARG A 102 3.06 -40.59 15.11
CA ARG A 102 3.00 -40.33 16.56
C ARG A 102 3.58 -41.53 17.32
N ALA A 103 4.49 -41.27 18.25
CA ALA A 103 4.81 -42.21 19.31
C ALA A 103 4.98 -41.45 20.63
N ASP A 104 4.15 -41.85 21.59
CA ASP A 104 4.08 -41.42 22.97
C ASP A 104 5.39 -41.67 23.73
N ALA A 105 5.71 -40.79 24.68
CA ALA A 105 6.58 -41.13 25.79
C ALA A 105 6.06 -40.47 27.07
N HIS A 106 5.44 -41.31 27.90
CA HIS A 106 5.07 -41.09 29.28
C HIS A 106 6.21 -40.50 30.11
N HIS A 107 5.89 -39.49 30.93
CA HIS A 107 6.73 -39.07 32.05
C HIS A 107 6.12 -39.62 33.34
N ASP A 108 6.93 -40.43 34.01
CA ASP A 108 6.68 -41.09 35.28
C ASP A 108 6.72 -40.07 36.42
N ARG A 109 5.72 -40.13 37.30
CA ARG A 109 5.66 -39.40 38.58
C ARG A 109 5.23 -40.42 39.62
N ASP A 110 5.95 -40.51 40.72
CA ASP A 110 5.35 -40.76 42.04
C ASP A 110 6.30 -40.37 43.20
N PRO A 111 5.90 -40.39 44.50
CA PRO A 111 5.47 -39.18 45.20
C PRO A 111 6.09 -39.06 46.60
N ARG A 112 6.04 -37.89 47.25
CA ARG A 112 5.93 -37.80 48.73
C ARG A 112 5.16 -36.55 49.14
N GLU A 113 3.86 -36.72 49.28
CA GLU A 113 3.00 -36.02 50.25
C GLU A 113 3.39 -36.43 51.68
N PRO A 114 3.06 -35.69 52.78
CA PRO A 114 1.69 -35.26 53.12
C PRO A 114 1.62 -33.86 53.78
N GLY A 115 0.48 -33.18 53.99
CA GLY A 115 -0.92 -33.48 53.80
C GLY A 115 -1.73 -32.46 54.62
N ARG A 116 -2.92 -32.12 54.10
CA ARG A 116 -4.12 -31.59 54.79
C ARG A 116 -4.06 -30.17 55.39
N HIS A 117 -4.89 -29.27 54.87
CA HIS A 117 -6.28 -29.08 55.35
C HIS A 117 -7.01 -27.98 54.55
N HIS A 118 -8.34 -28.12 54.53
CA HIS A 118 -9.33 -27.27 53.87
C HIS A 118 -9.18 -25.77 54.15
N GLY A 119 -9.29 -24.97 53.09
CA GLY A 119 -9.48 -23.52 53.16
C GLY A 119 -10.17 -23.02 51.90
N ARG A 120 -11.30 -22.36 52.10
CA ARG A 120 -12.23 -21.73 51.16
C ARG A 120 -11.57 -21.03 49.96
N GLY A 121 -12.34 -20.97 48.87
CA GLY A 121 -11.97 -20.27 47.64
C GLY A 121 -11.46 -18.85 47.89
N GLU A 122 -10.32 -18.57 47.27
CA GLU A 122 -9.85 -17.22 47.00
C GLU A 122 -9.81 -17.09 45.47
N GLU A 123 -10.56 -16.11 44.96
CA GLU A 123 -10.39 -15.58 43.62
C GLU A 123 -8.90 -15.26 43.39
N PRO A 124 -8.36 -15.38 42.16
CA PRO A 124 -6.99 -15.00 41.87
C PRO A 124 -6.83 -13.50 42.14
N GLY A 125 -6.41 -13.19 43.37
CA GLY A 125 -6.23 -11.84 43.86
C GLY A 125 -5.38 -11.07 42.89
N SER A 126 -5.89 -9.91 42.47
CA SER A 126 -5.10 -8.91 41.79
C SER A 126 -3.85 -8.67 42.62
N ARG A 127 -2.70 -9.23 42.20
CA ARG A 127 -1.41 -8.87 42.78
C ARG A 127 -1.29 -7.37 42.59
N ALA A 128 -1.54 -6.61 43.65
CA ALA A 128 -1.39 -5.17 43.65
C ALA A 128 0.00 -4.88 43.12
N ARG A 129 0.09 -4.25 41.94
CA ARG A 129 1.38 -3.88 41.36
C ARG A 129 2.10 -3.04 42.41
N ARG A 130 3.25 -3.53 42.89
CA ARG A 130 4.09 -2.74 43.79
C ARG A 130 4.40 -1.42 43.07
N PRO A 131 4.24 -0.25 43.72
CA PRO A 131 4.68 1.00 43.14
C PRO A 131 6.17 0.89 42.81
N ALA A 132 6.54 1.37 41.62
CA ALA A 132 7.93 1.38 41.18
C ALA A 132 8.77 2.21 42.17
N THR A 133 9.93 1.67 42.57
CA THR A 133 10.88 2.43 43.40
C THR A 133 11.64 3.44 42.53
N PRO A 134 12.32 4.42 43.15
CA PRO A 134 13.25 5.30 42.42
C PRO A 134 14.30 4.52 41.61
N ASP A 135 14.80 3.42 42.15
CA ASP A 135 15.76 2.54 41.47
C ASP A 135 15.13 1.83 40.26
N ASP A 136 13.88 1.35 40.37
CA ASP A 136 13.14 0.76 39.27
C ASP A 136 12.92 1.79 38.14
N ALA A 137 12.63 3.04 38.49
CA ALA A 137 12.45 4.14 37.54
C ALA A 137 13.77 4.56 36.86
N GLN A 138 14.88 4.60 37.62
CA GLN A 138 16.21 4.87 37.09
C GLN A 138 16.66 3.76 36.12
N ALA A 139 16.48 2.50 36.50
CA ALA A 139 16.78 1.36 35.64
C ALA A 139 15.94 1.38 34.36
N ALA A 140 14.64 1.68 34.45
CA ALA A 140 13.77 1.82 33.29
C ALA A 140 14.21 3.00 32.38
N GLY A 141 14.65 4.11 32.96
CA GLY A 141 15.18 5.26 32.21
C GLY A 141 16.45 4.92 31.42
N ILE A 142 17.37 4.16 32.03
CA ILE A 142 18.60 3.68 31.37
C ILE A 142 18.23 2.73 30.22
N ALA A 143 17.37 1.75 30.47
CA ALA A 143 16.93 0.80 29.44
C ALA A 143 16.22 1.49 28.27
N ALA A 144 15.39 2.51 28.54
CA ALA A 144 14.74 3.32 27.50
C ALA A 144 15.77 4.10 26.66
N ALA A 145 16.76 4.71 27.30
CA ALA A 145 17.83 5.42 26.61
C ALA A 145 18.67 4.47 25.74
N GLU A 146 18.99 3.27 26.22
CA GLU A 146 19.69 2.23 25.46
C GLU A 146 18.88 1.76 24.25
N ALA A 147 17.59 1.51 24.40
CA ALA A 147 16.72 1.13 23.28
C ALA A 147 16.65 2.23 22.20
N ILE A 148 16.56 3.50 22.62
CA ILE A 148 16.61 4.64 21.70
C ILE A 148 17.98 4.71 21.02
N ASN A 149 19.08 4.49 21.75
CA ASN A 149 20.45 4.50 21.19
C ASN A 149 20.67 3.44 20.11
N GLN A 150 19.97 2.30 20.19
CA GLN A 150 19.99 1.25 19.17
C GLN A 150 19.15 1.63 17.93
N SER A 151 18.26 2.63 18.04
CA SER A 151 17.49 3.15 16.92
C SER A 151 18.32 4.14 16.09
N GLY A 152 18.72 3.71 14.88
CA GLY A 152 19.48 4.56 13.95
C GLY A 152 18.70 5.75 13.40
N ASP A 153 17.37 5.68 13.41
CA ASP A 153 16.48 6.62 12.71
C ASP A 153 15.77 7.61 13.64
N LEU A 154 16.09 7.59 14.94
CA LEU A 154 15.52 8.46 15.96
C LEU A 154 16.62 9.12 16.78
N SER A 155 16.38 10.35 17.23
CA SER A 155 17.06 10.91 18.39
C SER A 155 16.10 11.66 19.28
N VAL A 156 16.35 11.57 20.58
CA VAL A 156 15.68 12.33 21.62
C VAL A 156 16.72 13.21 22.27
N LEU A 157 16.50 14.52 22.22
CA LEU A 157 17.39 15.53 22.80
C LEU A 157 16.62 16.25 23.90
N LEU A 158 17.24 16.48 25.05
CA LEU A 158 16.69 17.30 26.11
C LEU A 158 17.44 18.61 26.19
N PHE A 159 16.73 19.70 26.49
CA PHE A 159 17.31 21.00 26.72
C PHE A 159 16.69 21.69 27.94
N ASP A 160 17.45 22.55 28.61
CA ASP A 160 17.01 23.32 29.78
C ASP A 160 16.22 24.59 29.41
N LEU A 161 15.88 25.41 30.41
CA LEU A 161 15.13 26.66 30.22
C LEU A 161 15.88 27.71 29.38
N ASP A 162 17.20 27.64 29.33
CA ASP A 162 18.05 28.51 28.52
C ASP A 162 18.27 27.94 27.10
N GLY A 163 17.63 26.82 26.77
CA GLY A 163 17.74 26.16 25.48
C GLY A 163 19.04 25.37 25.29
N ARG A 164 19.79 25.09 26.37
CA ARG A 164 21.05 24.35 26.31
C ARG A 164 20.79 22.86 26.38
N PHE A 165 21.45 22.07 25.54
CA PHE A 165 21.27 20.63 25.54
C PHE A 165 21.84 19.98 26.81
N THR A 166 21.02 19.18 27.49
CA THR A 166 21.35 18.52 28.76
C THR A 166 21.47 17.00 28.63
N ALA A 167 20.82 16.41 27.64
CA ALA A 167 20.91 14.99 27.35
C ALA A 167 20.62 14.70 25.86
N ALA A 168 21.15 13.57 25.37
CA ALA A 168 20.81 13.02 24.07
C ALA A 168 20.75 11.49 24.14
N ALA A 169 19.79 10.91 23.43
CA ALA A 169 19.72 9.50 23.13
C ALA A 169 19.41 9.32 21.64
N GLY A 170 19.91 8.25 21.03
CA GLY A 170 19.63 7.87 19.65
C GLY A 170 20.79 7.97 18.68
N GLY A 171 20.55 7.55 17.43
CA GLY A 171 21.54 7.59 16.35
C GLY A 171 21.49 8.83 15.47
N MET A 172 20.32 9.46 15.34
CA MET A 172 20.08 10.53 14.36
C MET A 172 20.96 11.78 14.57
N HIS A 173 21.10 12.29 15.79
CA HIS A 173 21.94 13.47 16.05
C HIS A 173 23.41 13.22 15.65
N ARG A 174 23.94 12.02 15.88
CA ARG A 174 25.28 11.60 15.42
C ARG A 174 25.37 11.49 13.90
N ARG A 175 24.35 10.93 13.23
CA ARG A 175 24.28 10.89 11.76
C ARG A 175 24.27 12.28 11.13
N LEU A 176 23.68 13.26 11.82
CA LEU A 176 23.71 14.67 11.44
C LEU A 176 25.03 15.37 11.79
N GLY A 177 26.04 14.63 12.28
CA GLY A 177 27.35 15.16 12.64
C GLY A 177 27.41 15.86 14.00
N HIS A 178 26.37 15.73 14.81
CA HIS A 178 26.30 16.31 16.15
C HIS A 178 26.52 15.23 17.20
N GLU A 179 27.75 15.09 17.69
CA GLU A 179 28.03 14.26 18.87
C GLU A 179 27.57 14.97 20.15
N PHE A 180 26.98 14.22 21.09
CA PHE A 180 26.45 14.81 22.32
C PHE A 180 27.51 15.59 23.11
N ALA A 181 28.77 15.12 23.16
CA ALA A 181 29.87 15.81 23.82
C ALA A 181 30.09 17.23 23.29
N LEU A 182 29.79 17.47 22.00
CA LEU A 182 29.87 18.78 21.36
C LEU A 182 28.58 19.59 21.48
N MET A 183 27.48 18.96 21.91
CA MET A 183 26.17 19.60 22.09
C MET A 183 25.93 20.04 23.53
N GLN A 184 26.45 19.28 24.50
CA GLN A 184 26.16 19.48 25.92
C GLN A 184 26.51 20.92 26.36
N GLY A 185 25.54 21.58 27.00
CA GLY A 185 25.68 22.96 27.48
C GLY A 185 25.58 24.04 26.40
N ARG A 186 25.50 23.67 25.13
CA ARG A 186 25.31 24.61 24.00
C ARG A 186 23.86 24.68 23.59
N THR A 187 23.49 25.81 23.01
CA THR A 187 22.14 26.08 22.51
C THR A 187 21.96 25.58 21.09
N GLY A 188 20.70 25.38 20.68
CA GLY A 188 20.36 25.08 19.29
C GLY A 188 20.88 26.12 18.29
N GLN A 189 20.94 27.41 18.68
CA GLN A 189 21.46 28.49 17.85
C GLN A 189 22.96 28.38 17.58
N GLU A 190 23.73 27.90 18.55
CA GLU A 190 25.18 27.73 18.42
C GLU A 190 25.56 26.51 17.57
N LEU A 191 24.64 25.56 17.40
CA LEU A 191 24.87 24.28 16.72
C LEU A 191 24.27 24.24 15.32
N ALA A 192 23.09 24.84 15.12
CA ALA A 192 22.40 24.82 13.84
C ALA A 192 22.95 25.87 12.88
N THR A 193 22.91 25.58 11.58
CA THR A 193 23.15 26.61 10.56
C THR A 193 22.08 27.71 10.66
N PRO A 194 22.35 28.95 10.22
CA PRO A 194 21.37 30.05 10.31
C PRO A 194 20.01 29.72 9.67
N ALA A 195 20.03 29.00 8.55
CA ALA A 195 18.81 28.56 7.86
C ALA A 195 18.01 27.55 8.69
N VAL A 196 18.66 26.52 9.22
CA VAL A 196 18.00 25.52 10.07
C VAL A 196 17.51 26.16 11.36
N TRP A 197 18.33 27.02 12.00
CA TRP A 197 17.94 27.72 13.22
C TRP A 197 16.68 28.57 13.04
N HIS A 198 16.59 29.34 11.95
CA HIS A 198 15.41 30.15 11.66
C HIS A 198 14.14 29.31 11.59
N LEU A 199 14.25 28.11 11.03
CA LEU A 199 13.15 27.16 10.90
C LEU A 199 12.76 26.54 12.25
N VAL A 200 13.73 26.11 13.06
CA VAL A 200 13.45 25.33 14.29
C VAL A 200 13.26 26.16 15.55
N ARG A 201 13.75 27.41 15.61
CA ARG A 201 13.62 28.30 16.78
C ARG A 201 12.18 28.47 17.32
N PRO A 202 11.10 28.48 16.51
CA PRO A 202 9.75 28.55 17.04
C PRO A 202 9.37 27.30 17.84
N GLY A 203 9.95 26.14 17.51
CA GLY A 203 9.75 24.90 18.25
C GLY A 203 10.31 24.96 19.67
N PHE A 204 11.52 25.52 19.83
CA PHE A 204 12.11 25.77 21.15
C PHE A 204 11.24 26.71 21.98
N ALA A 205 10.84 27.86 21.40
CA ALA A 205 10.02 28.85 22.09
C ALA A 205 8.65 28.29 22.52
N ASP A 206 8.00 27.49 21.66
CA ASP A 206 6.72 26.88 22.00
C ASP A 206 6.85 25.84 23.12
N ALA A 207 7.87 24.98 23.07
CA ALA A 207 8.11 24.00 24.13
C ALA A 207 8.33 24.68 25.49
N LEU A 208 9.14 25.75 25.53
CA LEU A 208 9.37 26.52 26.77
C LEU A 208 8.13 27.29 27.23
N ALA A 209 7.19 27.58 26.34
CA ALA A 209 5.89 28.15 26.66
C ALA A 209 4.80 27.10 26.97
N GLY A 210 5.16 25.82 27.07
CA GLY A 210 4.22 24.73 27.39
C GLY A 210 3.45 24.17 26.20
N ARG A 211 3.78 24.59 24.98
CA ARG A 211 3.12 24.15 23.74
C ARG A 211 3.96 23.13 22.99
N SER A 212 3.29 22.21 22.32
CA SER A 212 3.93 21.23 21.44
C SER A 212 3.94 21.73 20.00
N ARG A 213 5.04 21.50 19.28
CA ARG A 213 5.16 21.81 17.85
C ARG A 213 5.90 20.71 17.11
N THR A 214 5.54 20.44 15.87
CA THR A 214 6.30 19.56 14.97
C THR A 214 6.65 20.35 13.71
N ILE A 215 7.89 20.21 13.23
CA ILE A 215 8.43 20.95 12.09
C ILE A 215 9.17 19.98 11.17
N ASP A 216 8.86 20.03 9.87
CA ASP A 216 9.65 19.33 8.87
C ASP A 216 10.88 20.18 8.51
N VAL A 217 12.05 19.59 8.68
CA VAL A 217 13.37 20.20 8.47
C VAL A 217 14.00 19.58 7.22
N PRO A 218 13.91 20.23 6.06
CA PRO A 218 14.58 19.76 4.86
C PRO A 218 16.08 20.04 4.94
N LEU A 219 16.92 19.03 4.71
CA LEU A 219 18.34 19.29 4.46
C LEU A 219 18.56 19.68 2.99
N PRO A 220 19.48 20.63 2.72
CA PRO A 220 19.93 20.89 1.36
C PRO A 220 20.45 19.60 0.72
N SER A 221 19.84 19.20 -0.40
CA SER A 221 20.24 18.00 -1.17
C SER A 221 20.10 16.67 -0.42
N GLY A 222 19.33 16.62 0.67
CA GLY A 222 19.30 15.50 1.60
C GLY A 222 17.91 15.07 2.05
N PRO A 223 17.84 14.11 2.99
CA PRO A 223 16.60 13.67 3.60
C PRO A 223 15.86 14.80 4.33
N THR A 224 14.54 14.65 4.45
CA THR A 224 13.68 15.51 5.27
C THR A 224 13.48 14.86 6.63
N TYR A 225 13.79 15.60 7.69
CA TYR A 225 13.60 15.13 9.06
C TYR A 225 12.40 15.81 9.68
N GLU A 226 11.66 15.07 10.49
CA GLU A 226 10.64 15.61 11.36
C GLU A 226 11.27 15.91 12.72
N ALA A 227 11.20 17.17 13.15
CA ALA A 227 11.63 17.62 14.47
C ALA A 227 10.40 17.99 15.31
N ALA A 228 10.12 17.20 16.35
CA ALA A 228 9.01 17.44 17.25
C ALA A 228 9.50 17.97 18.61
N PHE A 229 9.01 19.13 18.99
CA PHE A 229 9.33 19.86 20.21
C PHE A 229 8.19 19.70 21.22
N ARG A 230 8.53 19.30 22.44
CA ARG A 230 7.57 19.06 23.53
C ARG A 230 8.06 19.72 24.82
N PRO A 231 7.18 20.30 25.64
CA PRO A 231 7.56 20.79 26.97
C PRO A 231 8.00 19.62 27.85
N LEU A 232 9.07 19.81 28.62
CA LEU A 232 9.45 18.90 29.69
C LEU A 232 8.98 19.51 31.01
N THR A 233 8.12 18.79 31.74
CA THR A 233 7.57 19.26 33.01
C THR A 233 8.00 18.37 34.17
N ARG A 234 8.20 18.98 35.33
CA ARG A 234 8.40 18.33 36.63
C ARG A 234 7.43 18.98 37.61
N ASP A 235 6.56 18.18 38.21
CA ASP A 235 5.54 18.64 39.15
C ASP A 235 4.68 19.79 38.61
N GLY A 236 4.30 19.72 37.34
CA GLY A 236 3.50 20.74 36.65
C GLY A 236 4.29 22.01 36.24
N THR A 237 5.56 22.11 36.62
CA THR A 237 6.43 23.23 36.24
C THR A 237 7.28 22.85 35.03
N ILE A 238 7.37 23.73 34.03
CA ILE A 238 8.25 23.52 32.88
C ILE A 238 9.70 23.66 33.35
N VAL A 239 10.51 22.64 33.09
CA VAL A 239 11.94 22.61 33.44
C VAL A 239 12.85 22.62 32.22
N GLY A 240 12.26 22.66 31.01
CA GLY A 240 12.96 22.65 29.75
C GLY A 240 12.08 22.09 28.63
N GLY A 241 12.71 21.47 27.64
CA GLY A 241 12.01 20.81 26.55
C GLY A 241 12.72 19.57 26.01
N MET A 242 11.98 18.84 25.18
CA MET A 242 12.44 17.66 24.47
C MET A 242 12.27 17.87 22.97
N ILE A 243 13.24 17.43 22.20
CA ILE A 243 13.19 17.35 20.73
C ILE A 243 13.28 15.89 20.34
N THR A 244 12.35 15.41 19.54
CA THR A 244 12.51 14.14 18.82
C THR A 244 12.80 14.43 17.36
N VAL A 245 13.88 13.86 16.83
CA VAL A 245 14.27 13.99 15.43
C VAL A 245 14.15 12.63 14.76
N ARG A 246 13.35 12.55 13.69
CA ARG A 246 13.10 11.32 12.95
C ARG A 246 13.23 11.53 11.45
N ASP A 247 13.84 10.58 10.74
CA ASP A 247 13.80 10.59 9.27
C ASP A 247 12.41 10.20 8.80
N VAL A 248 11.77 11.07 8.00
CA VAL A 248 10.45 10.84 7.42
C VAL A 248 10.48 10.79 5.89
N THR A 249 11.67 10.76 5.29
CA THR A 249 11.86 10.87 3.84
C THR A 249 11.14 9.78 3.08
N ALA A 250 11.38 8.51 3.41
CA ALA A 250 10.75 7.37 2.74
C ALA A 250 9.22 7.34 2.91
N ARG A 251 8.74 7.66 4.13
CA ARG A 251 7.31 7.72 4.42
C ARG A 251 6.63 8.82 3.60
N ARG A 252 7.19 10.03 3.61
CA ARG A 252 6.64 11.18 2.88
C ARG A 252 6.74 11.01 1.37
N ALA A 253 7.79 10.37 0.86
CA ALA A 253 7.91 10.05 -0.57
C ALA A 253 6.80 9.08 -1.01
N THR A 254 6.50 8.07 -0.19
CA THR A 254 5.41 7.12 -0.47
C THR A 254 4.04 7.80 -0.41
N GLU A 255 3.79 8.62 0.61
CA GLU A 255 2.55 9.40 0.74
C GLU A 255 2.35 10.37 -0.45
N ARG A 256 3.43 11.04 -0.89
CA ARG A 256 3.39 11.92 -2.07
C ARG A 256 3.14 11.15 -3.35
N ALA A 257 3.86 10.06 -3.59
CA ALA A 257 3.68 9.22 -4.78
C ALA A 257 2.24 8.68 -4.86
N LEU A 258 1.66 8.26 -3.74
CA LEU A 258 0.26 7.85 -3.68
C LEU A 258 -0.69 9.01 -4.04
N THR A 259 -0.47 10.18 -3.42
CA THR A 259 -1.29 11.38 -3.68
C THR A 259 -1.20 11.81 -5.14
N GLU A 260 0.01 11.89 -5.69
CA GLU A 260 0.27 12.23 -7.09
C GLU A 260 -0.36 11.20 -8.04
N SER A 261 -0.22 9.91 -7.77
CA SER A 261 -0.85 8.86 -8.56
C SER A 261 -2.38 9.01 -8.56
N THR A 262 -2.99 9.26 -7.40
CA THR A 262 -4.45 9.45 -7.30
C THR A 262 -4.93 10.70 -8.04
N ALA A 263 -4.15 11.78 -8.00
CA ALA A 263 -4.43 13.04 -8.70
C ALA A 263 -4.27 12.89 -10.22
N VAL A 264 -3.26 12.16 -10.68
CA VAL A 264 -3.06 11.86 -12.10
C VAL A 264 -4.21 11.03 -12.65
N VAL A 265 -4.65 9.98 -11.94
CA VAL A 265 -5.82 9.19 -12.34
C VAL A 265 -7.07 10.07 -12.42
N ALA A 266 -7.26 11.00 -11.48
CA ALA A 266 -8.35 11.98 -11.54
C ALA A 266 -8.30 12.82 -12.81
N ALA A 267 -7.15 13.44 -13.06
CA ALA A 267 -6.93 14.31 -14.20
C ALA A 267 -7.12 13.58 -15.54
N VAL A 268 -6.67 12.33 -15.65
CA VAL A 268 -6.85 11.50 -16.86
C VAL A 268 -8.32 11.20 -17.09
N LEU A 269 -9.07 10.80 -16.06
CA LEU A 269 -10.50 10.53 -16.19
C LEU A 269 -11.28 11.78 -16.59
N ASP A 270 -10.95 12.94 -16.02
CA ASP A 270 -11.59 14.21 -16.35
C ASP A 270 -11.22 14.71 -17.76
N ALA A 271 -10.00 14.44 -18.23
CA ALA A 271 -9.55 14.81 -19.57
C ALA A 271 -10.14 13.93 -20.69
N SER A 272 -10.65 12.73 -20.37
CA SER A 272 -11.13 11.77 -21.38
C SER A 272 -12.38 12.22 -22.15
N GLY A 273 -13.11 13.22 -21.65
CA GLY A 273 -14.38 13.70 -22.23
C GLY A 273 -15.52 12.67 -22.23
N THR A 274 -15.26 11.44 -21.77
CA THR A 274 -16.22 10.34 -21.74
C THR A 274 -16.84 10.25 -20.35
N PRO A 275 -18.18 10.18 -20.22
CA PRO A 275 -18.84 10.04 -18.92
C PRO A 275 -18.45 8.74 -18.22
N PHE A 276 -17.73 8.87 -17.10
CA PHE A 276 -17.28 7.75 -16.28
C PHE A 276 -17.71 7.91 -14.83
N GLY A 277 -18.04 6.79 -14.20
CA GLY A 277 -18.11 6.72 -12.75
C GLY A 277 -17.80 5.33 -12.21
N LEU A 278 -17.54 5.27 -10.92
CA LEU A 278 -17.30 4.05 -10.16
C LEU A 278 -18.44 3.88 -9.17
N LEU A 279 -19.06 2.71 -9.18
CA LEU A 279 -20.05 2.28 -8.21
C LEU A 279 -19.36 1.41 -7.15
N ALA A 280 -19.68 1.64 -5.89
CA ALA A 280 -19.39 0.69 -4.82
C ALA A 280 -20.20 -0.59 -5.02
N PRO A 281 -19.82 -1.73 -4.39
CA PRO A 281 -20.54 -3.01 -4.53
C PRO A 281 -22.04 -2.97 -4.22
N GLY A 282 -22.54 -1.96 -3.51
CA GLY A 282 -23.98 -1.73 -3.26
C GLY A 282 -24.68 -0.79 -4.25
N GLY A 283 -24.06 -0.43 -5.38
CA GLY A 283 -24.64 0.45 -6.41
C GLY A 283 -24.60 1.95 -6.10
N ARG A 284 -23.98 2.35 -4.97
CA ARG A 284 -23.77 3.77 -4.65
C ARG A 284 -22.60 4.34 -5.44
N TRP A 285 -22.70 5.56 -5.91
CA TRP A 285 -21.56 6.23 -6.55
C TRP A 285 -20.41 6.42 -5.56
N ALA A 286 -19.26 5.86 -5.89
CA ALA A 286 -18.00 6.05 -5.20
C ALA A 286 -17.16 7.14 -5.87
N ARG A 287 -17.33 7.33 -7.19
CA ARG A 287 -16.66 8.37 -7.97
C ARG A 287 -17.43 8.69 -9.24
N VAL A 288 -17.35 9.93 -9.69
CA VAL A 288 -17.82 10.39 -11.01
C VAL A 288 -16.80 11.36 -11.59
N ASN A 289 -16.59 11.34 -12.90
CA ASN A 289 -15.75 12.35 -13.56
C ASN A 289 -16.57 13.55 -14.01
N ARG A 290 -15.90 14.62 -14.42
CA ARG A 290 -16.54 15.86 -14.89
C ARG A 290 -17.54 15.63 -16.02
N ALA A 291 -17.22 14.79 -17.01
CA ALA A 291 -18.11 14.51 -18.13
C ALA A 291 -19.43 13.85 -17.70
N MET A 292 -19.41 13.00 -16.67
CA MET A 292 -20.61 12.42 -16.07
C MET A 292 -21.48 13.49 -15.43
N LEU A 293 -20.88 14.39 -14.66
CA LEU A 293 -21.61 15.50 -14.03
C LEU A 293 -22.27 16.40 -15.06
N GLU A 294 -21.54 16.76 -16.13
CA GLU A 294 -22.03 17.59 -17.22
C GLU A 294 -23.17 16.91 -18.00
N LEU A 295 -23.07 15.60 -18.26
CA LEU A 295 -24.11 14.85 -18.95
C LEU A 295 -25.43 14.83 -18.15
N LEU A 296 -25.33 14.57 -16.84
CA LEU A 296 -26.47 14.44 -15.92
C LEU A 296 -27.00 15.78 -15.43
N GLY A 297 -26.17 16.82 -15.48
CA GLY A 297 -26.44 18.15 -14.94
C GLY A 297 -26.46 18.20 -13.42
N GLU A 298 -25.82 17.25 -12.73
CA GLU A 298 -25.84 17.12 -11.26
C GLU A 298 -24.51 17.54 -10.65
N ASP A 299 -24.53 17.94 -9.37
CA ASP A 299 -23.31 18.19 -8.62
C ASP A 299 -22.71 16.89 -8.06
N GLU A 300 -21.39 16.89 -7.86
CA GLU A 300 -20.65 15.73 -7.38
C GLU A 300 -21.13 15.25 -6.01
N ALA A 301 -21.40 16.18 -5.08
CA ALA A 301 -21.83 15.83 -3.73
C ALA A 301 -23.17 15.09 -3.75
N THR A 302 -24.12 15.56 -4.55
CA THR A 302 -25.41 14.88 -4.78
C THR A 302 -25.19 13.51 -5.40
N MET A 303 -24.37 13.41 -6.46
CA MET A 303 -24.09 12.13 -7.14
C MET A 303 -23.48 11.11 -6.20
N LEU A 304 -22.46 11.49 -5.42
CA LEU A 304 -21.79 10.60 -4.46
C LEU A 304 -22.72 10.12 -3.34
N THR A 305 -23.85 10.81 -3.08
CA THR A 305 -24.84 10.33 -2.12
C THR A 305 -25.90 9.39 -2.69
N ALA A 306 -26.11 9.43 -4.00
CA ALA A 306 -27.15 8.68 -4.68
C ALA A 306 -26.78 7.21 -4.91
N ASN A 307 -27.80 6.35 -4.96
CA ASN A 307 -27.69 5.01 -5.53
C ASN A 307 -28.08 5.04 -7.01
N LEU A 308 -27.39 4.26 -7.84
CA LEU A 308 -27.76 4.11 -9.24
C LEU A 308 -29.19 3.57 -9.38
N LEU A 309 -29.57 2.58 -8.56
CA LEU A 309 -30.88 1.93 -8.61
C LEU A 309 -32.05 2.90 -8.40
N ASP A 310 -31.88 3.91 -7.53
CA ASP A 310 -32.88 4.94 -7.24
C ASP A 310 -33.08 5.93 -8.41
N ARG A 311 -32.13 5.92 -9.36
CA ARG A 311 -32.10 6.81 -10.52
C ARG A 311 -32.40 6.10 -11.83
N THR A 312 -32.66 4.80 -11.78
CA THR A 312 -33.11 3.96 -12.89
C THR A 312 -34.63 3.93 -12.95
N ARG A 313 -35.24 3.74 -14.13
CA ARG A 313 -36.70 3.59 -14.24
C ARG A 313 -37.16 2.37 -13.42
N PRO A 314 -38.32 2.42 -12.74
CA PRO A 314 -38.80 1.30 -11.92
C PRO A 314 -38.90 -0.04 -12.65
N GLU A 315 -39.20 -0.01 -13.96
CA GLU A 315 -39.26 -1.18 -14.84
C GLU A 315 -37.89 -1.82 -15.11
N ASP A 316 -36.81 -1.03 -15.09
CA ASP A 316 -35.45 -1.45 -15.38
C ASP A 316 -34.62 -1.74 -14.12
N THR A 317 -35.04 -1.24 -12.95
CA THR A 317 -34.32 -1.40 -11.66
C THR A 317 -34.02 -2.86 -11.35
N ARG A 318 -34.97 -3.78 -11.57
CA ARG A 318 -34.79 -5.22 -11.30
C ARG A 318 -33.82 -5.91 -12.27
N ALA A 319 -33.71 -5.42 -13.50
CA ALA A 319 -32.74 -5.94 -14.45
C ALA A 319 -31.33 -5.50 -14.04
N LEU A 320 -31.17 -4.22 -13.73
CA LEU A 320 -29.90 -3.64 -13.29
C LEU A 320 -29.41 -4.22 -11.96
N GLU A 321 -30.29 -4.45 -10.99
CA GLU A 321 -29.96 -5.09 -9.71
C GLU A 321 -29.42 -6.52 -9.91
N ARG A 322 -30.01 -7.29 -10.83
CA ARG A 322 -29.51 -8.62 -11.20
C ARG A 322 -28.13 -8.54 -11.84
N THR A 323 -27.93 -7.63 -12.80
CA THR A 323 -26.61 -7.41 -13.42
C THR A 323 -25.55 -7.07 -12.37
N LEU A 324 -25.83 -6.13 -11.46
CA LEU A 324 -24.89 -5.76 -10.39
C LEU A 324 -24.57 -6.94 -9.47
N THR A 325 -25.57 -7.76 -9.16
CA THR A 325 -25.41 -8.98 -8.34
C THR A 325 -24.56 -10.02 -9.06
N GLU A 326 -24.83 -10.30 -10.34
CA GLU A 326 -24.04 -11.23 -11.15
C GLU A 326 -22.58 -10.76 -11.31
N MET A 327 -22.35 -9.44 -11.41
CA MET A 327 -21.00 -8.87 -11.40
C MET A 327 -20.31 -9.05 -10.05
N ALA A 328 -21.04 -8.89 -8.94
CA ALA A 328 -20.51 -9.11 -7.60
C ALA A 328 -20.14 -10.59 -7.38
N ASP A 329 -21.00 -11.51 -7.81
CA ASP A 329 -20.86 -12.96 -7.65
C ASP A 329 -19.89 -13.62 -8.65
N HIS A 330 -19.15 -12.82 -9.43
CA HIS A 330 -18.19 -13.28 -10.44
C HIS A 330 -18.81 -14.04 -11.62
N HIS A 331 -20.10 -13.89 -11.85
CA HIS A 331 -20.78 -14.47 -13.00
C HIS A 331 -20.68 -13.56 -14.24
N LEU A 332 -20.30 -12.28 -14.06
CA LEU A 332 -20.19 -11.31 -15.13
C LEU A 332 -19.01 -10.33 -14.89
N ASP A 333 -18.11 -10.19 -15.86
CA ASP A 333 -17.00 -9.21 -15.77
C ASP A 333 -17.25 -7.93 -16.60
N GLY A 334 -18.18 -7.99 -17.56
CA GLY A 334 -18.57 -6.87 -18.40
C GLY A 334 -20.03 -6.99 -18.84
N HIS A 335 -20.75 -5.88 -18.83
CA HIS A 335 -22.12 -5.76 -19.31
C HIS A 335 -22.24 -4.55 -20.23
N LEU A 336 -23.04 -4.67 -21.29
CA LEU A 336 -23.39 -3.55 -22.15
C LEU A 336 -24.90 -3.56 -22.30
N ASP A 337 -25.55 -2.48 -21.90
CA ASP A 337 -26.99 -2.34 -22.03
C ASP A 337 -27.38 -0.92 -22.40
N VAL A 338 -28.55 -0.75 -23.02
CA VAL A 338 -29.11 0.58 -23.25
C VAL A 338 -29.97 0.90 -22.04
N LEU A 339 -29.46 1.79 -21.19
CA LEU A 339 -30.13 2.20 -19.98
C LEU A 339 -30.61 3.64 -20.09
N PRO A 340 -31.84 3.91 -19.66
CA PRO A 340 -32.30 5.28 -19.52
C PRO A 340 -31.69 5.92 -18.29
N VAL A 341 -31.14 7.11 -18.47
CA VAL A 341 -30.53 7.87 -17.40
C VAL A 341 -31.27 9.17 -17.16
N ARG A 342 -31.56 9.44 -15.88
CA ARG A 342 -32.31 10.62 -15.45
C ARG A 342 -31.40 11.84 -15.29
N ARG A 343 -31.72 12.89 -16.04
CA ARG A 343 -31.14 14.23 -15.88
C ARG A 343 -31.73 14.98 -14.69
N ARG A 344 -31.04 16.04 -14.27
CA ARG A 344 -31.50 16.95 -13.21
C ARG A 344 -32.86 17.60 -13.50
N ASP A 345 -33.17 17.89 -14.75
CA ASP A 345 -34.46 18.48 -15.17
C ASP A 345 -35.63 17.48 -15.11
N GLY A 346 -35.36 16.21 -14.75
CA GLY A 346 -36.34 15.13 -14.71
C GLY A 346 -36.54 14.40 -16.05
N GLY A 347 -35.87 14.84 -17.11
CA GLY A 347 -35.87 14.18 -18.41
C GLY A 347 -35.06 12.88 -18.41
N TRP A 348 -35.43 11.97 -19.31
CA TRP A 348 -34.70 10.71 -19.53
C TRP A 348 -33.93 10.77 -20.84
N ILE A 349 -32.69 10.29 -20.83
CA ILE A 349 -31.88 10.08 -22.03
C ILE A 349 -31.47 8.61 -22.07
N ASP A 350 -31.72 7.96 -23.19
CA ASP A 350 -31.21 6.61 -23.40
C ASP A 350 -29.71 6.70 -23.74
N VAL A 351 -28.91 5.95 -23.00
CA VAL A 351 -27.45 5.87 -23.15
C VAL A 351 -27.04 4.41 -23.19
N THR A 352 -26.00 4.10 -23.95
CA THR A 352 -25.38 2.80 -23.89
C THR A 352 -24.45 2.77 -22.68
N ALA A 353 -24.85 2.05 -21.65
CA ALA A 353 -24.11 1.85 -20.41
C ALA A 353 -23.21 0.63 -20.55
N ARG A 354 -21.90 0.83 -20.50
CA ARG A 354 -20.92 -0.24 -20.33
C ARG A 354 -20.52 -0.33 -18.87
N MET A 355 -20.75 -1.48 -18.27
CA MET A 355 -20.40 -1.78 -16.89
C MET A 355 -19.25 -2.79 -16.87
N THR A 356 -18.19 -2.52 -16.13
CA THR A 356 -17.04 -3.43 -15.98
C THR A 356 -16.72 -3.64 -14.51
N ALA A 357 -16.59 -4.89 -14.08
CA ALA A 357 -16.26 -5.21 -12.70
C ALA A 357 -14.78 -4.88 -12.44
N VAL A 358 -14.50 -4.09 -11.40
CA VAL A 358 -13.15 -3.82 -10.91
C VAL A 358 -12.93 -4.64 -9.66
N ARG A 359 -11.92 -5.51 -9.71
CA ARG A 359 -11.58 -6.42 -8.62
C ARG A 359 -10.18 -6.15 -8.11
N THR A 360 -10.02 -6.29 -6.80
CA THR A 360 -8.72 -6.26 -6.11
C THR A 360 -8.49 -7.61 -5.44
N GLU A 361 -7.34 -7.78 -4.76
CA GLU A 361 -7.06 -8.99 -3.99
C GLU A 361 -8.10 -9.25 -2.88
N ALA A 362 -8.85 -8.22 -2.46
CA ALA A 362 -9.92 -8.31 -1.47
C ALA A 362 -11.31 -8.67 -2.05
N GLY A 363 -11.42 -8.90 -3.36
CA GLY A 363 -12.70 -9.18 -4.04
C GLY A 363 -13.18 -8.02 -4.92
N LEU A 364 -14.50 -7.90 -5.10
CA LEU A 364 -15.08 -6.81 -5.89
C LEU A 364 -14.81 -5.47 -5.20
N HIS A 365 -14.05 -4.61 -5.86
CA HIS A 365 -13.80 -3.23 -5.41
C HIS A 365 -14.94 -2.30 -5.82
N GLY A 366 -15.51 -2.53 -7.01
CA GLY A 366 -16.64 -1.77 -7.52
C GLY A 366 -16.95 -2.09 -8.98
N VAL A 367 -17.87 -1.35 -9.56
CA VAL A 367 -18.26 -1.47 -10.97
C VAL A 367 -18.03 -0.14 -11.66
N VAL A 368 -17.18 -0.12 -12.69
CA VAL A 368 -16.98 1.06 -13.55
C VAL A 368 -18.15 1.13 -14.51
N LEU A 369 -18.78 2.30 -14.58
CA LEU A 369 -19.85 2.62 -15.51
C LEU A 369 -19.35 3.69 -16.49
N GLU A 370 -19.37 3.35 -17.77
CA GLU A 370 -19.10 4.23 -18.90
C GLU A 370 -20.42 4.46 -19.65
N LEU A 371 -20.81 5.72 -19.88
CA LEU A 371 -21.99 6.03 -20.67
C LEU A 371 -21.57 6.53 -22.05
N LEU A 372 -21.99 5.79 -23.07
CA LEU A 372 -21.77 6.10 -24.47
C LEU A 372 -23.07 6.65 -25.07
N PRO A 373 -23.00 7.66 -25.96
CA PRO A 373 -24.18 8.12 -26.68
C PRO A 373 -24.75 6.99 -27.55
N VAL A 374 -26.07 6.83 -27.56
CA VAL A 374 -26.74 5.88 -28.47
C VAL A 374 -26.59 6.41 -29.90
N PRO A 375 -26.05 5.64 -30.85
CA PRO A 375 -26.02 6.06 -32.25
C PRO A 375 -27.46 6.30 -32.75
N VAL A 376 -27.67 7.47 -33.35
CA VAL A 376 -28.99 8.01 -33.79
C VAL A 376 -29.79 7.06 -34.70
N ALA A 377 -29.16 6.00 -35.23
CA ALA A 377 -29.78 5.03 -36.14
C ALA A 377 -30.65 3.94 -35.47
N GLU A 378 -30.61 3.79 -34.14
CA GLU A 378 -31.34 2.72 -33.42
C GLU A 378 -32.49 3.22 -32.53
N VAL A 379 -32.85 4.50 -32.61
CA VAL A 379 -34.06 5.02 -31.95
C VAL A 379 -35.28 4.39 -32.62
N ARG A 380 -35.82 3.31 -32.02
CA ARG A 380 -37.11 2.75 -32.42
C ARG A 380 -38.20 3.80 -32.18
N CYS A 381 -38.73 4.36 -33.26
CA CYS A 381 -39.99 5.12 -33.27
C CYS A 381 -41.17 4.26 -32.84
#